data_AF-A0A4P6TT32-F1
#
_entry.id   AF-A0A4P6TT32-F1
#
_cell.length_a   1.000
_cell.length_b   1.000
_cell.length_c   1.000
_cell.angle_alpha   90.00
_cell.angle_beta   90.00
_cell.angle_gamma   90.00
#
_symmetry.space_group_name_H-M   'P 1'
#
loop_
_entity.id
_entity.type
_entity.pdbx_description
1 polymer ?
#
loop_
_entity_poly.entity_id
_entity_poly.type
_entity_poly.pdbx_seq_one_letter_code
_entity_poly.pdbx_strand_id
1 'polypeptide(L)'
;MSDTPVKQQTTGAFYGQAVASFAVAMTATAIGIYRLEASAWVRGFLAIAVLYLVTSAFTLAKVIRDRQEAGEIVSRVDQARMEELLTAHDPYRKTPDPRQQSR
;
A
#
# COMPACT_ATOMS: atom_id res chain seq x y z
N MET A 1 20.41 -7.16 9.63
CA MET A 1 20.23 -5.73 9.32
C MET A 1 18.73 -5.49 9.31
N SER A 2 18.23 -4.76 10.29
CA SER A 2 16.81 -4.54 10.50
C SER A 2 16.32 -3.46 9.53
N ASP A 3 15.76 -3.87 8.39
CA ASP A 3 14.99 -2.96 7.54
C ASP A 3 13.72 -2.61 8.30
N THR A 4 13.78 -1.50 9.04
CA THR A 4 12.58 -0.93 9.66
C THR A 4 11.81 -0.30 8.50
N PRO A 5 10.62 -0.81 8.12
CA PRO A 5 9.87 -0.19 7.04
C PRO A 5 9.45 1.19 7.54
N VAL A 6 10.11 2.23 7.02
CA VAL A 6 9.71 3.62 7.25
C VAL A 6 8.33 3.74 6.64
N LYS A 7 7.29 3.67 7.49
CA LYS A 7 5.91 3.92 7.10
C LYS A 7 5.82 5.38 6.67
N GLN A 8 6.09 5.66 5.40
CA GLN A 8 5.96 6.97 4.78
C GLN A 8 4.50 7.38 4.84
N GLN A 9 4.15 8.12 5.88
CA GLN A 9 2.85 8.75 5.98
C GLN A 9 2.82 9.90 4.98
N THR A 10 2.14 9.69 3.86
CA THR A 10 1.86 10.77 2.92
C THR A 10 1.03 11.82 3.65
N THR A 11 1.61 13.00 3.88
CA THR A 11 0.90 14.11 4.52
C THR A 11 -0.35 14.41 3.68
N GLY A 12 -1.50 14.67 4.30
CA GLY A 12 -2.78 14.90 3.58
C GLY A 12 -2.70 15.96 2.47
N ALA A 13 -1.77 16.91 2.58
CA ALA A 13 -1.44 17.88 1.54
C ALA A 13 -0.93 17.24 0.23
N PHE A 14 -0.04 16.24 0.28
CA PHE A 14 0.47 15.54 -0.90
C PHE A 14 -0.61 14.71 -1.58
N TYR A 15 -1.52 14.13 -0.79
CA TYR A 15 -2.69 13.44 -1.34
C TYR A 15 -3.60 14.40 -2.10
N GLY A 16 -3.93 15.56 -1.51
CA GLY A 16 -4.71 16.60 -2.16
C GLY A 16 -4.06 17.09 -3.46
N GLN A 17 -2.75 17.32 -3.46
CA GLN A 17 -2.00 17.70 -4.65
C GLN A 17 -2.09 16.63 -5.75
N ALA A 18 -1.94 15.34 -5.40
CA ALA A 18 -2.03 14.26 -6.37
C ALA A 18 -3.41 14.20 -7.03
N VAL A 19 -4.49 14.34 -6.25
CA VAL A 19 -5.86 14.38 -6.77
C VAL A 19 -6.08 15.61 -7.66
N ALA A 20 -5.59 16.78 -7.26
CA ALA A 20 -5.69 18.00 -8.04
C ALA A 20 -4.93 17.88 -9.39
N SER A 21 -3.68 17.40 -9.36
CA SER A 21 -2.88 17.18 -10.57
C SER A 21 -3.54 16.19 -11.52
N PHE A 22 -4.11 15.10 -10.99
CA PHE A 22 -4.85 14.13 -11.79
C PHE A 22 -6.09 14.76 -12.43
N ALA A 23 -6.86 15.56 -11.70
CA ALA A 23 -8.02 16.26 -12.24
C ALA A 23 -7.62 17.23 -13.37
N VAL A 24 -6.56 18.02 -13.17
CA VAL A 24 -6.03 18.93 -14.21
C VAL A 24 -5.60 18.15 -15.46
N ALA A 25 -4.85 17.05 -15.29
CA ALA A 25 -4.42 16.22 -16.42
C ALA A 25 -5.60 15.59 -17.17
N MET A 26 -6.63 15.13 -16.44
CA MET A 26 -7.85 14.57 -17.02
C MET A 26 -8.61 15.62 -17.84
N THR A 27 -8.79 16.82 -17.29
CA THR A 27 -9.46 17.93 -17.98
C THR A 27 -8.68 18.37 -19.21
N ALA A 28 -7.35 18.50 -19.11
CA ALA A 28 -6.49 18.84 -20.25
C ALA A 28 -6.61 17.80 -21.38
N THR A 29 -6.62 16.50 -21.02
CA THR A 29 -6.81 15.40 -21.98
C THR A 29 -8.19 15.47 -22.65
N ALA A 30 -9.26 15.69 -21.88
CA ALA A 30 -10.61 15.83 -22.42
C ALA A 30 -10.74 17.03 -23.37
N ILE A 31 -10.15 18.18 -23.03
CA ILE A 31 -10.10 19.36 -23.90
C ILE A 31 -9.30 19.05 -25.17
N GLY A 32 -8.17 18.34 -25.06
CA GLY A 32 -7.37 17.90 -26.19
C GLY A 32 -8.17 17.03 -27.16
N ILE A 33 -8.91 16.04 -26.66
CA ILE A 33 -9.78 15.18 -27.47
C ILE A 33 -10.90 16.02 -28.14
N TYR A 34 -11.47 16.98 -27.43
CA TYR A 34 -12.52 17.85 -27.97
C TYR A 34 -12.01 18.77 -29.10
N ARG A 35 -10.80 19.33 -28.92
CA ARG A 35 -10.15 20.24 -29.90
C ARG A 35 -9.48 19.51 -31.06
N LEU A 36 -9.23 18.20 -30.93
CA LEU A 36 -8.59 17.39 -31.97
C LEU A 36 -9.41 17.40 -33.25
N GLU A 37 -8.83 17.83 -34.38
CA GLU A 37 -9.44 17.72 -35.71
C GLU A 37 -9.51 16.25 -36.15
N ALA A 38 -10.54 15.54 -35.67
CA ALA A 38 -10.81 14.16 -35.96
C ALA A 38 -12.32 13.93 -36.06
N SER A 39 -12.72 12.82 -36.70
CA SER A 39 -14.13 12.45 -36.78
C SER A 39 -14.70 12.16 -35.39
N ALA A 40 -16.02 12.34 -35.24
CA ALA A 40 -16.71 12.10 -33.97
C ALA A 40 -16.49 10.67 -33.44
N TRP A 41 -16.38 9.70 -34.34
CA TRP A 41 -16.09 8.30 -34.01
C TRP A 41 -14.72 8.13 -33.33
N VAL A 42 -13.66 8.73 -33.91
CA VAL A 42 -12.30 8.65 -33.34
C VAL A 42 -12.24 9.34 -31.98
N ARG A 43 -12.88 10.49 -31.84
CA ARG A 43 -12.99 11.18 -30.54
C ARG A 43 -13.70 10.32 -29.49
N GLY A 44 -14.80 9.66 -29.87
CA GLY A 44 -15.53 8.74 -29.00
C GLY A 44 -14.70 7.54 -28.57
N PHE A 45 -13.98 6.91 -29.50
CA PHE A 45 -13.05 5.81 -29.20
C PHE A 45 -11.96 6.24 -28.21
N LEU A 46 -11.33 7.40 -28.43
CA LEU A 46 -10.32 7.93 -27.51
C LEU A 46 -10.89 8.24 -26.12
N ALA A 47 -12.10 8.81 -26.05
CA ALA A 47 -12.76 9.08 -24.78
C ALA A 47 -12.99 7.79 -23.97
N ILE A 48 -13.52 6.75 -24.61
CA ILE A 48 -13.75 5.44 -23.96
C ILE A 48 -12.41 4.79 -23.57
N ALA A 49 -11.41 4.86 -24.45
CA ALA A 49 -10.08 4.31 -24.19
C ALA A 49 -9.43 4.94 -22.95
N VAL A 50 -9.48 6.28 -22.84
CA VAL A 50 -8.96 7.00 -21.65
C VAL A 50 -9.71 6.60 -20.39
N LEU A 51 -11.05 6.57 -20.42
CA LEU A 51 -11.86 6.17 -19.26
C LEU A 51 -11.55 4.74 -18.79
N TYR A 52 -11.47 3.80 -19.73
CA TYR A 52 -11.17 2.41 -19.41
C TYR A 52 -9.74 2.22 -18.90
N LEU A 53 -8.76 2.89 -19.53
CA LEU A 53 -7.37 2.87 -19.11
C LEU A 53 -7.20 3.39 -17.67
N VAL A 54 -7.81 4.53 -17.35
CA VAL A 54 -7.78 5.14 -16.02
C VAL A 54 -8.42 4.22 -14.98
N THR A 55 -9.59 3.67 -15.29
CA THR A 55 -10.30 2.74 -14.40
C THR A 55 -9.43 1.50 -14.12
N SER A 56 -8.84 0.92 -15.17
CA SER A 56 -7.98 -0.26 -15.07
C SER A 56 -6.70 0.03 -14.28
N ALA A 57 -6.08 1.20 -14.48
CA ALA A 57 -4.90 1.63 -13.74
C ALA A 57 -5.19 1.77 -12.24
N PHE A 58 -6.35 2.35 -11.85
CA PHE A 58 -6.74 2.42 -10.44
C PHE A 58 -7.06 1.05 -9.84
N THR A 59 -7.69 0.15 -10.60
CA THR A 59 -7.93 -1.23 -10.15
C THR A 59 -6.60 -1.94 -9.94
N LEU A 60 -5.66 -1.83 -10.87
CA LEU A 60 -4.34 -2.42 -10.76
C LEU A 60 -3.57 -1.85 -9.55
N ALA A 61 -3.63 -0.53 -9.33
CA ALA A 61 -3.01 0.11 -8.18
C ALA A 61 -3.59 -0.41 -6.85
N LYS A 62 -4.91 -0.63 -6.77
CA LYS A 62 -5.55 -1.28 -5.62
C LYS A 62 -5.03 -2.69 -5.43
N VAL A 63 -5.05 -3.53 -6.48
CA VAL A 63 -4.56 -4.92 -6.39
C VAL A 63 -3.11 -5.00 -5.91
N ILE A 64 -2.24 -4.11 -6.39
CA ILE A 64 -0.83 -4.05 -5.96
C ILE A 64 -0.75 -3.64 -4.48
N ARG A 65 -1.50 -2.63 -4.06
CA ARG A 65 -1.54 -2.17 -2.67
C ARG A 65 -2.08 -3.26 -1.74
N ASP A 66 -3.18 -3.90 -2.09
CA ASP A 66 -3.80 -4.97 -1.33
C ASP A 66 -2.83 -6.15 -1.16
N ARG A 67 -2.02 -6.45 -2.19
CA ARG A 67 -0.96 -7.46 -2.11
C ARG A 67 0.19 -7.07 -1.18
N GLN A 68 0.59 -5.80 -1.17
CA GLN A 68 1.62 -5.30 -0.24
C GLN A 68 1.12 -5.35 1.21
N GLU A 69 -0.11 -4.93 1.47
CA GLU A 69 -0.74 -4.97 2.80
C GLU A 69 -0.89 -6.42 3.30
N ALA A 70 -1.32 -7.35 2.44
CA ALA A 70 -1.42 -8.77 2.80
C ALA A 70 -0.07 -9.38 3.20
N GLY A 71 1.01 -9.04 2.48
CA GLY A 71 2.38 -9.52 2.81
C GLY A 71 2.88 -8.98 4.16
N GLU A 72 2.61 -7.71 4.44
CA GLU A 72 2.99 -7.09 5.73
C GLU A 72 2.26 -7.75 6.90
N ILE A 73 0.95 -8.04 6.77
CA ILE A 73 0.17 -8.71 7.81
C ILE A 73 0.70 -10.12 8.10
N VAL A 74 0.99 -10.91 7.07
CA VAL A 74 1.53 -12.28 7.24
C VAL A 74 2.86 -12.24 8.00
N SER A 75 3.77 -11.34 7.64
CA SER A 75 5.06 -11.22 8.34
C SER A 75 4.94 -10.87 9.82
N ARG A 76 3.95 -10.04 10.20
CA ARG A 76 3.70 -9.67 11.60
C ARG A 76 3.18 -10.85 12.42
N VAL A 77 2.30 -11.66 11.81
CA VAL A 77 1.78 -12.87 12.45
C VAL A 77 2.91 -13.90 12.63
N ASP A 78 3.72 -14.11 11.60
CA ASP A 78 4.87 -15.02 11.69
C ASP A 78 5.87 -14.57 12.76
N GLN A 79 6.16 -13.26 12.86
CA GLN A 79 7.01 -12.72 13.92
C GLN A 79 6.43 -12.97 15.32
N ALA A 80 5.14 -12.71 15.53
CA ALA A 80 4.50 -12.95 16.82
C ALA A 80 4.48 -14.45 17.19
N ARG A 81 4.30 -15.34 16.20
CA ARG A 81 4.38 -16.80 16.40
C ARG A 81 5.79 -17.26 16.72
N MET A 82 6.81 -16.72 16.04
CA MET A 82 8.20 -17.00 16.35
C MET A 82 8.57 -16.51 17.75
N GLU A 83 8.11 -15.33 18.15
CA GLU A 83 8.31 -14.79 19.50
C GLU A 83 7.61 -15.64 20.58
N GLU A 84 6.40 -16.13 20.30
CA GLU A 84 5.68 -17.07 21.16
C GLU A 84 6.44 -18.40 21.29
N LEU A 85 6.95 -18.97 20.20
CA LEU A 85 7.75 -20.21 20.23
C LEU A 85 9.07 -20.03 20.98
N LEU A 86 9.77 -18.90 20.79
CA LEU A 86 10.98 -18.57 21.53
C LEU A 86 10.71 -18.41 23.03
N THR A 87 9.57 -17.81 23.39
CA THR A 87 9.16 -17.62 24.78
C THR A 87 8.69 -18.93 25.43
N ALA A 88 7.96 -19.76 24.68
CA ALA A 88 7.52 -21.08 25.13
C ALA A 88 8.69 -22.06 25.30
N HIS A 89 9.74 -21.88 24.50
CA HIS A 89 10.97 -22.65 24.54
C HIS A 89 12.11 -21.84 25.20
N ASP A 90 11.90 -21.44 26.46
CA ASP A 90 12.91 -20.77 27.30
C ASP A 90 13.69 -21.81 28.14
N PRO A 91 14.91 -22.22 27.71
CA PRO A 91 15.75 -23.15 28.46
C PRO A 91 16.41 -22.53 29.70
N TYR A 92 16.20 -21.23 29.99
CA TYR A 92 16.86 -20.48 31.07
C TYR A 92 15.92 -20.08 32.22
N ARG A 93 14.69 -20.60 32.29
CA ARG A 93 13.88 -20.56 33.52
C ARG A 93 14.66 -21.23 34.66
N LYS A 94 15.40 -20.42 35.42
CA LYS A 94 16.02 -20.84 36.67
C LYS A 94 14.91 -21.20 37.64
N THR A 95 14.81 -22.49 37.98
CA THR A 95 14.15 -22.96 39.19
C THR A 95 14.59 -22.06 40.35
N PRO A 96 13.67 -21.50 41.15
CA PRO A 96 14.04 -20.69 42.31
C PRO A 96 14.96 -21.52 43.21
N ASP A 97 16.19 -21.06 43.44
CA ASP A 97 17.09 -21.71 44.40
C ASP A 97 16.50 -21.52 45.81
N PRO A 98 16.11 -22.59 46.52
CA PRO A 98 15.53 -22.48 47.85
C PRO A 98 16.44 -21.81 48.88
N ARG A 99 17.73 -21.59 48.57
CA ARG A 99 18.71 -20.98 49.47
C ARG A 99 18.64 -19.45 49.57
N GLN A 100 17.92 -18.74 48.68
CA GLN A 100 17.82 -17.28 48.73
C GLN A 100 16.66 -16.74 49.58
N GLN A 101 15.75 -17.59 50.08
CA GLN A 101 14.61 -17.14 50.89
C GLN A 101 14.89 -17.08 52.40
N SER A 102 16.14 -17.34 52.81
CA SER A 102 16.58 -17.44 54.21
C SER A 102 17.47 -16.28 54.68
N ARG A 103 17.42 -15.11 54.04
CA ARG A 103 18.12 -13.91 54.52
C ARG A 103 17.18 -12.75 54.74
#